data_AF-A0A962GI93-F1
#
_entry.id   AF-A0A962GI93-F1
#
_cell.length_a   1.000
_cell.length_b   1.000
_cell.length_c   1.000
_cell.angle_alpha   90.00
_cell.angle_beta   90.00
_cell.angle_gamma   90.00
#
_symmetry.space_group_name_H-M   'P 1'
#
loop_
_entity.id
_entity.type
_entity.pdbx_description
1 polymer ?
#
loop_
_entity_poly.entity_id
_entity_poly.type
_entity_poly.pdbx_seq_one_letter_code
_entity_poly.pdbx_strand_id
1 'polypeptide(L)'
;MSMKTIIGGFLFLAFWLFISWLGSWQELSRLFTTYKEIDHQIKYGTVHMSFQHSDHEYDNTVHVGYSEQGIFLDSIFIFSFKSPPLLFPWQSIKSCEEREKWIKLELKQTPVRILIYDAEGLIKKQCAIKRKLS
;
A
#
# COMPACT_ATOMS: atom_id res chain seq x y z
N MET A 1 21.50 36.12 0.42
CA MET A 1 21.17 34.77 0.91
C MET A 1 22.45 33.97 1.00
N SER A 2 22.77 33.38 2.16
CA SER A 2 24.08 32.74 2.38
C SER A 2 24.20 31.43 1.58
N MET A 3 25.36 31.18 0.95
CA MET A 3 25.62 29.98 0.13
C MET A 3 25.38 28.68 0.93
N LYS A 4 25.59 28.72 2.25
CA LYS A 4 25.30 27.62 3.17
C LYS A 4 23.80 27.30 3.27
N THR A 5 22.92 28.30 3.15
CA THR A 5 21.47 28.14 3.19
C THR A 5 20.94 27.48 1.91
N ILE A 6 21.53 27.81 0.77
CA ILE A 6 21.16 27.22 -0.53
C ILE A 6 21.59 25.74 -0.56
N ILE A 7 22.83 25.45 -0.16
CA ILE A 7 23.34 24.06 -0.08
C ILE A 7 22.53 23.24 0.93
N GLY A 8 22.20 23.81 2.10
CA GLY A 8 21.35 23.15 3.09
C GLY A 8 19.95 22.82 2.57
N GLY A 9 19.32 23.75 1.82
CA GLY A 9 18.02 23.51 1.19
C GLY A 9 18.07 22.41 0.12
N PHE A 10 19.12 22.38 -0.71
CA PHE A 10 19.31 21.33 -1.72
C PHE A 10 19.59 19.96 -1.09
N LEU A 11 20.40 19.89 -0.03
CA LEU A 11 20.67 18.64 0.69
C LEU A 11 19.41 18.13 1.39
N PHE A 12 18.60 19.01 1.97
CA PHE A 12 17.31 18.66 2.56
C PHE A 12 16.35 18.11 1.52
N LEU A 13 16.23 18.77 0.36
CA LEU A 13 15.44 18.29 -0.78
C LEU A 13 15.94 16.94 -1.30
N ALA A 14 17.25 16.77 -1.49
CA ALA A 14 17.85 15.53 -1.97
C ALA A 14 17.64 14.37 -0.99
N PHE A 15 17.75 14.63 0.31
CA PHE A 15 17.46 13.66 1.36
C PHE A 15 15.99 13.23 1.36
N TRP A 16 15.07 14.18 1.26
CA TRP A 16 13.64 13.89 1.14
C TRP A 16 13.32 13.11 -0.15
N LEU A 17 13.93 13.48 -1.27
CA LEU A 17 13.78 12.78 -2.54
C LEU A 17 14.34 11.35 -2.47
N PHE A 18 15.44 11.13 -1.77
CA PHE A 18 16.03 9.80 -1.56
C PHE A 18 15.15 8.92 -0.68
N ILE A 19 14.63 9.44 0.43
CA ILE A 19 13.67 8.72 1.29
C ILE A 19 12.39 8.38 0.50
N SER A 20 11.91 9.29 -0.36
CA SER A 20 10.74 9.03 -1.21
C SER A 20 10.97 7.94 -2.27
N TRP A 21 12.23 7.62 -2.58
CA TRP A 21 12.56 6.59 -3.57
C TRP A 21 12.56 5.19 -2.94
N LEU A 22 12.98 5.04 -1.68
CA LEU A 22 13.15 3.73 -1.02
C LEU A 22 11.87 3.18 -0.39
N GLY A 23 10.72 3.41 -1.01
CA GLY A 23 9.41 2.98 -0.50
C GLY A 23 9.01 1.59 -0.98
N SER A 24 8.48 0.77 -0.07
CA SER A 24 7.81 -0.51 -0.39
C SER A 24 6.75 -0.38 -1.50
N TRP A 25 6.15 0.81 -1.64
CA TRP A 25 5.18 1.10 -2.70
C TRP A 25 5.75 1.03 -4.12
N GLN A 26 7.00 1.46 -4.35
CA GLN A 26 7.59 1.38 -5.69
C GLN A 26 7.84 -0.06 -6.16
N GLU A 27 8.18 -0.94 -5.23
CA GLU A 27 8.37 -2.35 -5.55
C GLU A 27 7.02 -3.01 -5.85
N LEU A 28 5.97 -2.64 -5.12
CA LEU A 28 4.61 -3.10 -5.41
C LEU A 28 4.08 -2.53 -6.71
N SER A 29 4.37 -1.27 -7.05
CA SER A 29 3.87 -0.65 -8.29
C SER A 29 4.43 -1.34 -9.54
N ARG A 30 5.68 -1.79 -9.52
CA ARG A 30 6.24 -2.58 -10.62
C ARG A 30 5.47 -3.86 -10.93
N LEU A 31 4.82 -4.46 -9.93
CA LEU A 31 4.15 -5.76 -10.04
C LEU A 31 2.62 -5.66 -10.12
N PHE A 32 2.05 -4.64 -9.48
CA PHE A 32 0.62 -4.57 -9.16
C PHE A 32 -0.04 -3.26 -9.59
N THR A 33 0.64 -2.37 -10.32
CA THR A 33 0.01 -1.14 -10.82
C THR A 33 -1.22 -1.44 -11.67
N THR A 34 -2.30 -0.74 -11.37
CA THR A 34 -3.52 -0.73 -12.16
C THR A 34 -3.86 0.70 -12.57
N TYR A 35 -4.46 0.86 -13.74
CA TYR A 35 -5.05 2.13 -14.21
C TYR A 35 -6.56 2.06 -14.32
N LYS A 36 -7.14 0.93 -13.87
CA LYS A 36 -8.57 0.68 -13.95
C LYS A 36 -9.28 1.46 -12.85
N GLU A 37 -10.36 2.14 -13.19
CA GLU A 37 -11.22 2.80 -12.21
C GLU A 37 -11.66 1.78 -11.15
N ILE A 38 -11.49 2.17 -9.89
CA ILE A 38 -11.75 1.31 -8.75
C ILE A 38 -13.26 1.20 -8.59
N ASP A 39 -13.81 0.08 -9.03
CA ASP A 39 -15.23 -0.21 -8.84
C ASP A 39 -15.44 -0.79 -7.42
N HIS A 40 -16.21 -0.03 -6.64
CA HIS A 40 -16.81 -0.36 -5.34
C HIS A 40 -15.96 -0.24 -4.03
N GLN A 41 -16.68 0.23 -3.00
CA GLN A 41 -16.35 0.33 -1.56
C GLN A 41 -14.94 0.79 -1.20
N ILE A 42 -14.58 1.96 -1.69
CA ILE A 42 -13.36 2.67 -1.26
C ILE A 42 -13.59 3.29 0.11
N LYS A 43 -12.72 2.97 1.08
CA LYS A 43 -12.66 3.67 2.37
C LYS A 43 -11.26 4.21 2.63
N TYR A 44 -11.20 5.35 3.31
CA TYR A 44 -9.95 5.81 3.91
C TYR A 44 -9.54 4.81 4.99
N GLY A 45 -8.31 4.34 4.92
CA GLY A 45 -7.78 3.38 5.86
C GLY A 45 -6.30 3.62 6.15
N THR A 46 -5.85 3.03 7.25
CA THR A 46 -4.42 2.91 7.54
C THR A 46 -3.89 1.63 6.91
N VAL A 47 -2.76 1.74 6.21
CA VAL A 47 -2.02 0.60 5.68
C VAL A 47 -0.58 0.67 6.17
N HIS A 48 -0.06 -0.42 6.72
CA HIS A 48 1.33 -0.56 7.06
C HIS A 48 2.00 -1.55 6.11
N MET A 49 3.05 -1.12 5.40
CA MET A 49 3.80 -1.94 4.46
C MET A 49 5.22 -2.15 4.96
N SER A 50 5.65 -3.40 5.07
CA SER A 50 7.01 -3.73 5.47
C SER A 50 7.74 -4.54 4.41
N PHE A 51 8.99 -4.16 4.15
CA PHE A 51 9.89 -4.84 3.23
C PHE A 51 11.32 -4.82 3.79
N GLN A 52 11.88 -6.00 4.07
CA GLN A 52 13.23 -6.16 4.63
C GLN A 52 13.49 -5.27 5.87
N HIS A 53 14.12 -4.11 5.68
CA HIS A 53 14.53 -3.16 6.73
C HIS A 53 13.74 -1.83 6.68
N SER A 54 12.73 -1.74 5.81
CA SER A 54 11.90 -0.54 5.66
C SER A 54 10.46 -0.85 6.04
N ASP A 55 9.97 -0.13 7.05
CA ASP A 55 8.58 -0.11 7.48
C ASP A 55 7.99 1.24 7.09
N HIS A 56 6.87 1.22 6.38
CA HIS A 56 6.17 2.42 5.91
C HIS A 56 4.73 2.36 6.38
N GLU A 57 4.35 3.30 7.22
CA GLU A 57 2.99 3.46 7.70
C GLU A 57 2.29 4.56 6.90
N TYR A 58 1.16 4.21 6.31
CA TYR A 58 0.30 5.10 5.56
C TYR A 58 -0.98 5.32 6.36
N ASP A 59 -0.92 6.23 7.34
CA ASP A 59 -2.03 6.55 8.22
C ASP A 59 -3.08 7.42 7.54
N ASN A 60 -4.30 6.91 7.36
CA ASN A 60 -5.44 7.59 6.74
C ASN A 60 -5.15 8.25 5.37
N THR A 61 -4.04 7.88 4.73
CA THR A 61 -3.54 8.45 3.47
C THR A 61 -3.73 7.50 2.30
N VAL A 62 -4.27 6.30 2.57
CA VAL A 62 -4.54 5.28 1.57
C VAL A 62 -6.02 4.94 1.56
N HIS A 63 -6.57 4.97 0.38
CA HIS A 63 -7.84 4.39 0.01
C HIS A 63 -7.70 2.89 -0.15
N VAL A 64 -8.44 2.15 0.64
CA VAL A 64 -8.50 0.69 0.56
C VAL A 64 -9.85 0.29 -0.01
N GLY A 65 -9.82 -0.52 -1.06
CA GLY A 65 -11.01 -1.08 -1.71
C GLY A 65 -10.87 -2.57 -1.96
N TYR A 66 -11.96 -3.22 -2.34
CA TYR A 66 -11.95 -4.63 -2.72
C TYR A 66 -12.98 -4.89 -3.82
N SER A 67 -12.70 -5.88 -4.66
CA SER A 67 -13.61 -6.35 -5.72
C SER A 67 -13.48 -7.86 -5.93
N GLU A 68 -14.22 -8.38 -6.90
CA GLU A 68 -14.04 -9.75 -7.37
C GLU A 68 -12.64 -10.04 -7.90
N GLN A 69 -11.92 -9.03 -8.41
CA GLN A 69 -10.58 -9.17 -8.96
C GLN A 69 -9.53 -9.26 -7.85
N GLY A 70 -9.69 -8.48 -6.77
CA GLY A 70 -8.67 -8.39 -5.73
C GLY A 70 -8.90 -7.27 -4.73
N ILE A 71 -7.83 -6.93 -4.01
CA ILE A 71 -7.76 -5.80 -3.07
C ILE A 71 -7.09 -4.63 -3.77
N PHE A 72 -7.65 -3.43 -3.63
CA PHE A 72 -7.11 -2.19 -4.18
C PHE A 72 -6.53 -1.32 -3.09
N LEU A 73 -5.39 -0.70 -3.39
CA LEU A 73 -4.82 0.39 -2.61
C LEU A 73 -4.56 1.57 -3.51
N ASP A 74 -5.10 2.73 -3.16
CA ASP A 74 -4.82 3.99 -3.83
C ASP A 74 -4.36 5.03 -2.81
N SER A 75 -3.39 5.86 -3.16
CA SER A 75 -2.92 6.90 -2.24
C SER A 75 -3.64 8.21 -2.54
N ILE A 76 -3.95 9.00 -1.51
CA ILE A 76 -4.57 10.31 -1.74
C ILE A 76 -3.67 11.16 -2.66
N PHE A 77 -4.31 11.97 -3.51
CA PHE A 77 -3.68 12.71 -4.62
C PHE A 77 -2.41 13.53 -4.24
N ILE A 78 -2.26 13.95 -2.98
CA ILE A 78 -1.08 14.69 -2.52
C ILE A 78 0.18 13.79 -2.44
N PHE A 79 0.01 12.47 -2.28
CA PHE A 79 1.08 11.46 -2.22
C PHE A 79 1.17 10.58 -3.48
N SER A 80 0.33 10.84 -4.50
CA SER A 80 0.18 9.99 -5.69
C SER A 80 1.30 10.13 -6.72
N PHE A 81 2.10 11.21 -6.68
CA PHE A 81 3.11 11.52 -7.71
C PHE A 81 4.17 10.40 -7.92
N LYS A 82 4.30 9.46 -6.98
CA LYS A 82 5.12 8.24 -7.11
C LYS A 82 4.43 6.97 -6.62
N SER A 83 3.13 7.04 -6.35
CA SER A 83 2.37 5.99 -5.72
C SER A 83 1.14 5.66 -6.56
N PRO A 84 1.33 5.01 -7.73
CA PRO A 84 0.20 4.66 -8.57
C PRO A 84 -0.72 3.69 -7.83
N PRO A 85 -2.02 3.68 -8.16
CA PRO A 85 -2.95 2.73 -7.56
C PRO A 85 -2.51 1.29 -7.84
N LEU A 86 -2.67 0.46 -6.82
CA LEU A 86 -2.25 -0.93 -6.79
C LEU A 86 -3.49 -1.83 -6.73
N LEU A 87 -3.48 -2.89 -7.52
CA LEU A 87 -4.43 -4.00 -7.42
C LEU A 87 -3.64 -5.26 -7.08
N PHE A 88 -3.98 -5.90 -5.96
CA PHE A 88 -3.51 -7.24 -5.61
C PHE A 88 -4.58 -8.26 -5.98
N PRO A 89 -4.44 -8.98 -7.11
CA PRO A 89 -5.38 -10.03 -7.46
C PRO A 89 -5.49 -11.08 -6.36
N TRP A 90 -6.67 -11.67 -6.15
CA TRP A 90 -6.82 -12.74 -5.15
C TRP A 90 -5.84 -13.90 -5.37
N GLN A 91 -5.51 -14.17 -6.63
CA GLN A 91 -4.57 -15.21 -7.04
C GLN A 91 -3.11 -14.92 -6.64
N SER A 92 -2.73 -13.64 -6.52
CA SER A 92 -1.39 -13.23 -6.09
C SER A 92 -1.23 -13.22 -4.58
N ILE A 93 -2.32 -13.28 -3.83
CA ILE A 93 -2.30 -13.33 -2.37
C ILE A 93 -2.01 -14.78 -1.95
N LYS A 94 -0.91 -14.97 -1.22
CA LYS A 94 -0.48 -16.25 -0.67
C LYS A 94 -1.26 -16.58 0.60
N SER A 95 -1.41 -15.61 1.49
CA SER A 95 -2.13 -15.76 2.74
C SER A 95 -2.79 -14.46 3.16
N CYS A 96 -3.94 -14.59 3.82
CA CYS A 96 -4.60 -13.52 4.56
C CYS A 96 -4.73 -13.98 6.01
N GLU A 97 -3.94 -13.39 6.89
CA GLU A 97 -3.99 -13.63 8.32
C GLU A 97 -4.76 -12.51 9.01
N GLU A 98 -5.74 -12.89 9.82
CA GLU A 98 -6.50 -11.95 10.62
C GLU A 98 -5.78 -11.67 11.94
N ARG A 99 -5.74 -10.40 12.34
CA ARG A 99 -5.20 -9.93 13.62
C ARG A 99 -6.11 -8.85 14.20
N GLU A 100 -7.08 -9.21 15.03
CA GLU A 100 -8.05 -8.28 15.64
C GLU A 100 -8.63 -7.21 14.69
N LYS A 101 -7.96 -6.06 14.54
CA LYS A 101 -8.36 -4.93 13.68
C LYS A 101 -7.54 -4.79 12.39
N TRP A 102 -6.62 -5.72 12.14
CA TRP A 102 -5.69 -5.72 11.03
C TRP A 102 -5.80 -6.99 10.22
N ILE A 103 -5.65 -6.86 8.90
CA ILE A 103 -5.51 -7.97 7.97
C ILE A 103 -4.10 -7.94 7.42
N LYS A 104 -3.34 -9.00 7.69
CA LYS A 104 -2.01 -9.20 7.14
C LYS A 104 -2.12 -9.99 5.84
N LEU A 105 -1.69 -9.38 4.75
CA LEU A 105 -1.57 -10.00 3.44
C LEU A 105 -0.11 -10.35 3.18
N GLU A 106 0.11 -11.59 2.75
CA GLU A 106 1.38 -12.01 2.14
C GLU A 106 1.15 -12.28 0.66
N LEU A 107 2.03 -11.75 -0.19
CA LEU A 107 1.94 -11.92 -1.63
C LEU A 107 2.87 -13.05 -2.10
N LYS A 108 2.53 -13.71 -3.21
CA LYS A 108 3.34 -14.82 -3.76
C LYS A 108 4.61 -14.33 -4.43
N GLN A 109 4.55 -13.18 -5.10
CA GLN A 109 5.59 -12.65 -5.98
C GLN A 109 6.60 -11.74 -5.27
N THR A 110 6.31 -11.32 -4.03
CA THR A 110 7.15 -10.36 -3.32
C THR A 110 7.16 -10.66 -1.82
N PRO A 111 8.29 -10.45 -1.11
CA PRO A 111 8.34 -10.59 0.33
C PRO A 111 7.74 -9.39 1.08
N VAL A 112 7.21 -8.38 0.38
CA VAL A 112 6.48 -7.26 1.01
C VAL A 112 5.29 -7.80 1.79
N ARG A 113 5.20 -7.42 3.06
CA ARG A 113 4.05 -7.71 3.92
C ARG A 113 3.19 -6.48 4.00
N ILE A 114 1.87 -6.66 3.87
CA ILE A 114 0.91 -5.57 3.90
C ILE A 114 -0.03 -5.81 5.07
N LEU A 115 -0.14 -4.85 5.96
CA LEU A 115 -1.11 -4.82 7.05
C LEU A 115 -2.14 -3.76 6.72
N ILE A 116 -3.40 -4.16 6.65
CA ILE A 116 -4.52 -3.28 6.33
C ILE A 116 -5.40 -3.17 7.55
N TYR A 117 -5.66 -1.94 8.01
CA TYR A 117 -6.61 -1.71 9.08
C TYR A 117 -8.04 -1.90 8.56
N ASP A 118 -8.79 -2.81 9.17
CA ASP A 118 -10.16 -3.17 8.77
C ASP A 118 -11.11 -3.00 9.97
N ALA A 119 -11.53 -1.76 10.22
CA ALA A 119 -12.38 -1.41 11.36
C ALA A 119 -13.75 -2.13 11.35
N GLU A 120 -14.28 -2.44 10.16
CA GLU A 120 -15.63 -3.01 9.98
C GLU A 120 -15.61 -4.50 9.64
N GLY A 121 -14.43 -5.10 9.48
CA GLY A 121 -14.26 -6.51 9.15
C GLY A 121 -14.76 -6.87 7.73
N LEU A 122 -14.79 -5.92 6.80
CA LEU A 122 -15.28 -6.15 5.43
C LEU A 122 -14.24 -6.89 4.58
N ILE A 123 -12.97 -6.47 4.65
CA ILE A 123 -11.86 -7.12 3.96
C ILE A 123 -11.63 -8.51 4.56
N LYS A 124 -11.78 -8.64 5.88
CA LYS A 124 -11.81 -9.92 6.59
C LYS A 124 -12.81 -10.90 5.97
N LYS A 125 -14.07 -10.47 5.78
CA LYS A 125 -15.12 -11.31 5.19
C LYS A 125 -14.74 -11.76 3.78
N GLN A 126 -14.20 -10.87 2.95
CA GLN A 126 -13.79 -11.20 1.59
C GLN A 126 -12.62 -12.20 1.55
N CYS A 127 -11.62 -12.00 2.41
CA CYS A 127 -10.52 -12.95 2.55
C CYS A 127 -11.03 -14.34 2.97
N ALA A 128 -11.99 -14.42 3.89
CA ALA A 128 -12.59 -15.66 4.32
C ALA A 128 -13.38 -16.36 3.20
N ILE A 129 -14.10 -15.61 2.37
CA ILE A 129 -14.85 -16.15 1.22
C ILE A 129 -13.88 -16.74 0.18
N LYS A 130 -12.83 -15.99 -0.18
CA LYS A 130 -11.89 -16.42 -1.23
C LYS A 130 -11.02 -17.60 -0.78
N ARG A 131 -10.71 -17.72 0.52
CA ARG A 131 -10.00 -18.88 1.09
C ARG A 131 -10.78 -20.20 0.95
N LYS A 132 -12.12 -20.15 0.87
CA LYS A 132 -12.95 -21.35 0.68
C LYS A 132 -13.06 -21.79 -0.79
N LEU A 133 -12.64 -20.94 -1.73
CA LEU A 133 -12.78 -21.15 -3.18
C LEU A 133 -11.44 -21.50 -3.87
N SER A 134 -10.32 -21.45 -3.14
CA SER A 134 -8.98 -21.82 -3.60
C SER A 134 -8.56 -23.16 -3.04
#